data_AF-A0A9P0A043-F1
#
_entry.id   AF-A0A9P0A043-F1
#
_cell.length_a   1.000
_cell.length_b   1.000
_cell.length_c   1.000
_cell.angle_alpha   90.00
_cell.angle_beta   90.00
_cell.angle_gamma   90.00
#
_symmetry.space_group_name_H-M   'P 1'
#
loop_
_entity.id
_entity.type
_entity.pdbx_description
1 polymer ?
#
loop_
_entity_poly.entity_id
_entity_poly.type
_entity_poly.pdbx_seq_one_letter_code
_entity_poly.pdbx_strand_id
1 'polypeptide(L)'
;MGDSLQITVRWSGKDYDITIPSSDSVASLKGTIFKQTGVRPERQKLLNLKHQGKVPENDCLLSELKLKPGFKIMMMGSLEEDIADASSVPEDLPEVVDDFDIPEGEEIALENREVHLAKIERRVKEHQINILNPPREGKKLLVLDIDYTLFDHRSPAESGVELMRPYLHEFLTSAYRDYDIVIWSATSMKWIEEKMKLLGVSKHVDYKICFYLDCSAMITVHAPKYGVVQVKPLGVIWGKFPEYYKPSNTIMFDDINRNFLMNPKNGLKIRPFQKAHINRHKDVELIKLAKYLRLISKQDDLTNFNHKHWEKYLSKLKEKKRKKKLLSNSSDDHDPSNNEAGASAGDAS
;
A
#
# COMPACT_ATOMS: atom_id res chain seq x y z
N MET A 1 -31.27 11.76 -37.37
CA MET A 1 -30.84 12.09 -36.00
C MET A 1 -29.82 11.04 -35.62
N GLY A 2 -28.56 11.41 -35.38
CA GLY A 2 -27.51 10.43 -35.06
C GLY A 2 -27.71 9.89 -33.65
N ASP A 3 -27.50 8.58 -33.46
CA ASP A 3 -27.57 7.95 -32.14
C ASP A 3 -26.57 8.60 -31.19
N SER A 4 -27.06 9.13 -30.06
CA SER A 4 -26.22 9.68 -29.00
C SER A 4 -26.10 8.69 -27.85
N LEU A 5 -24.86 8.46 -27.39
CA LEU A 5 -24.58 7.62 -26.24
C LEU A 5 -24.51 8.48 -24.97
N GLN A 6 -25.22 8.07 -23.92
CA GLN A 6 -25.10 8.62 -22.58
C GLN A 6 -24.28 7.69 -21.70
N ILE A 7 -23.18 8.19 -21.15
CA ILE A 7 -22.27 7.48 -20.25
C ILE A 7 -21.93 8.36 -19.05
N THR A 8 -21.63 7.72 -17.93
CA THR A 8 -21.20 8.42 -16.71
C THR A 8 -19.71 8.13 -16.49
N VAL A 9 -18.88 9.15 -16.44
CA VAL A 9 -17.45 9.00 -16.11
C VAL A 9 -17.26 9.34 -14.63
N ARG A 10 -16.77 8.38 -13.84
CA ARG A 10 -16.41 8.61 -12.44
C ARG A 10 -14.92 8.89 -12.34
N TRP A 11 -14.58 10.07 -11.83
CA TRP A 11 -13.22 10.52 -11.60
C TRP A 11 -13.10 11.31 -10.31
N SER A 12 -12.05 11.06 -9.53
CA SER A 12 -11.79 11.75 -8.24
C SER A 12 -12.98 11.75 -7.27
N GLY A 13 -13.79 10.68 -7.29
CA GLY A 13 -14.98 10.50 -6.46
C GLY A 13 -16.23 11.25 -6.94
N LYS A 14 -16.16 12.02 -8.03
CA LYS A 14 -17.30 12.69 -8.67
C LYS A 14 -17.74 11.95 -9.94
N ASP A 15 -19.02 12.01 -10.23
CA ASP A 15 -19.63 11.45 -11.45
C ASP A 15 -19.87 12.58 -12.45
N TYR A 16 -19.53 12.34 -13.72
CA TYR A 16 -19.62 13.27 -14.84
C TYR A 16 -20.43 12.65 -15.96
N ASP A 17 -21.64 13.16 -16.20
CA ASP A 17 -22.49 12.64 -17.26
C ASP A 17 -22.10 13.25 -18.61
N ILE A 18 -21.80 12.37 -19.56
CA ILE A 18 -21.30 12.73 -20.89
C ILE A 18 -22.28 12.18 -21.92
N THR A 19 -22.78 13.09 -22.76
CA THR A 19 -23.55 12.76 -23.96
C THR A 19 -22.66 13.00 -25.17
N ILE A 20 -22.41 11.95 -25.96
CA ILE A 20 -21.53 11.99 -27.13
C ILE A 20 -22.13 11.17 -28.29
N PRO A 21 -22.01 11.59 -29.56
CA PRO A 21 -22.48 10.79 -30.68
C PRO A 21 -21.83 9.39 -30.72
N SER A 22 -22.59 8.34 -31.04
CA SER A 22 -22.06 6.98 -31.16
C SER A 22 -21.09 6.82 -32.34
N SER A 23 -21.15 7.74 -33.31
CA SER A 23 -20.24 7.85 -34.45
C SER A 23 -18.86 8.41 -34.11
N ASP A 24 -18.69 8.95 -32.90
CA ASP A 24 -17.41 9.52 -32.46
C ASP A 24 -16.43 8.43 -32.02
N SER A 25 -15.15 8.78 -31.98
CA SER A 25 -14.08 7.89 -31.54
C SER A 25 -13.79 8.00 -30.04
N VAL A 26 -13.02 7.06 -29.52
CA VAL A 26 -12.47 7.10 -28.15
C VAL A 26 -11.63 8.38 -27.92
N ALA A 27 -10.95 8.90 -28.93
CA ALA A 27 -10.26 10.18 -28.85
C ALA A 27 -11.21 11.35 -28.56
N SER A 28 -12.36 11.40 -29.26
CA SER A 28 -13.39 12.43 -29.03
C SER A 28 -14.01 12.31 -27.63
N LEU A 29 -14.21 11.08 -27.15
CA LEU A 29 -14.61 10.85 -25.75
C LEU A 29 -13.59 11.42 -24.77
N LYS A 30 -12.30 11.12 -24.96
CA LYS A 30 -11.23 11.67 -24.12
C LYS A 30 -11.16 13.19 -24.17
N GLY A 31 -11.35 13.79 -25.35
CA GLY A 31 -11.45 15.24 -25.50
C GLY A 31 -12.63 15.84 -24.73
N THR A 32 -13.77 15.15 -24.70
CA THR A 32 -14.96 15.59 -23.96
C THR A 32 -14.76 15.46 -22.45
N ILE A 33 -14.12 14.37 -21.99
CA ILE A 33 -13.71 14.19 -20.59
C ILE A 33 -12.74 15.30 -20.18
N PHE A 34 -11.78 15.67 -21.04
CA PHE A 34 -10.85 16.77 -20.77
C PHE A 34 -11.58 18.09 -20.54
N LYS A 35 -12.58 18.43 -21.37
CA LYS A 35 -13.39 19.64 -21.20
C LYS A 35 -14.13 19.70 -19.86
N GLN A 36 -14.54 18.55 -19.32
CA GLN A 36 -15.26 18.50 -18.04
C GLN A 36 -14.35 18.35 -16.81
N THR A 37 -13.17 17.74 -16.97
CA THR A 37 -12.31 17.34 -15.83
C THR A 37 -10.98 18.07 -15.78
N GLY A 38 -10.52 18.69 -16.87
CA GLY A 38 -9.18 19.28 -17.01
C GLY A 38 -8.05 18.26 -17.18
N VAL A 39 -8.34 16.95 -17.10
CA VAL A 39 -7.35 15.88 -17.29
C VAL A 39 -7.08 15.70 -18.78
N ARG A 40 -5.83 15.88 -19.23
CA ARG A 40 -5.51 15.79 -20.66
C ARG A 40 -5.76 14.38 -21.24
N PRO A 41 -6.15 14.24 -22.53
CA PRO A 41 -6.47 12.95 -23.15
C PRO A 41 -5.41 11.85 -22.96
N GLU A 42 -4.14 12.20 -23.03
CA GLU A 42 -2.98 11.31 -22.80
C GLU A 42 -2.87 10.83 -21.35
N ARG A 43 -3.42 11.57 -20.39
CA ARG A 43 -3.44 11.25 -18.95
C ARG A 43 -4.66 10.44 -18.53
N GLN A 44 -5.64 10.23 -19.41
CA GLN A 44 -6.88 9.54 -19.09
C GLN A 44 -6.79 8.04 -19.31
N LYS A 45 -6.83 7.28 -18.22
CA LYS A 45 -6.96 5.82 -18.22
C LYS A 45 -8.40 5.42 -17.89
N LEU A 46 -9.10 4.89 -18.88
CA LEU A 46 -10.48 4.41 -18.77
C LEU A 46 -10.46 2.93 -18.36
N LEU A 47 -10.52 2.65 -17.05
CA LEU A 47 -10.15 1.36 -16.45
C LEU A 47 -11.04 0.18 -16.87
N ASN A 48 -12.33 0.43 -17.05
CA ASN A 48 -13.33 -0.58 -17.34
C ASN A 48 -13.92 -0.45 -18.75
N LEU A 49 -13.28 0.34 -19.61
CA LEU A 49 -13.60 0.42 -21.03
C LEU A 49 -12.74 -0.62 -21.77
N LYS A 50 -13.39 -1.59 -22.42
CA LYS A 50 -12.69 -2.68 -23.15
C LYS A 50 -13.31 -2.91 -24.52
N HIS A 51 -12.46 -3.14 -25.52
CA HIS A 51 -12.83 -3.63 -26.83
C HIS A 51 -12.11 -4.98 -27.04
N GLN A 52 -12.86 -6.06 -27.27
CA GLN A 52 -12.32 -7.42 -27.45
C GLN A 52 -11.33 -7.86 -26.35
N GLY A 53 -11.60 -7.47 -25.09
CA GLY A 53 -10.77 -7.82 -23.93
C GLY A 53 -9.54 -6.93 -23.72
N LYS A 54 -9.23 -6.01 -24.65
CA LYS A 54 -8.13 -5.05 -24.55
C LYS A 54 -8.65 -3.62 -24.36
N VAL A 55 -7.75 -2.70 -24.01
CA VAL A 55 -8.07 -1.26 -23.94
C VAL A 55 -8.34 -0.77 -25.37
N PRO A 56 -9.44 -0.05 -25.64
CA PRO A 56 -9.71 0.48 -26.97
C PRO A 56 -8.65 1.49 -27.40
N GLU A 57 -8.28 1.44 -28.68
CA GLU A 57 -7.42 2.45 -29.30
C GLU A 57 -8.17 3.75 -29.54
N ASN A 58 -7.44 4.85 -29.76
CA ASN A 58 -8.02 6.20 -29.83
C ASN A 58 -8.92 6.41 -31.07
N ASP A 59 -8.70 5.65 -32.12
CA ASP A 59 -9.43 5.64 -33.39
C ASP A 59 -10.69 4.75 -33.35
N CYS A 60 -10.78 3.82 -32.40
CA CYS A 60 -11.95 2.95 -32.22
C CYS A 60 -13.23 3.78 -32.02
N LEU A 61 -14.28 3.42 -32.74
CA LEU A 61 -15.57 4.10 -32.66
C LEU A 61 -16.34 3.67 -31.41
N LEU A 62 -17.07 4.61 -30.79
CA LEU A 62 -17.87 4.32 -29.60
C LEU A 62 -19.01 3.32 -29.89
N SER A 63 -19.53 3.30 -31.13
CA SER A 63 -20.50 2.32 -31.61
C SER A 63 -19.97 0.87 -31.54
N GLU A 64 -18.68 0.66 -31.74
CA GLU A 64 -18.03 -0.66 -31.72
C GLU A 64 -17.83 -1.21 -30.30
N LEU A 65 -17.91 -0.34 -29.29
CA LEU A 65 -17.76 -0.70 -27.87
C LEU A 65 -19.03 -1.34 -27.29
N LYS A 66 -20.17 -1.26 -27.99
CA LYS A 66 -21.47 -1.82 -27.57
C LYS A 66 -21.84 -1.48 -26.11
N LEU A 67 -21.60 -0.23 -25.73
CA LEU A 67 -21.85 0.25 -24.36
C LEU A 67 -23.36 0.36 -24.11
N LYS A 68 -23.80 -0.07 -22.93
CA LYS A 68 -25.19 0.12 -22.50
C LYS A 68 -25.43 1.60 -22.16
N PRO A 69 -26.65 2.14 -22.39
CA PRO A 69 -27.00 3.47 -21.90
C PRO A 69 -26.78 3.58 -20.39
N GLY A 70 -26.14 4.66 -19.93
CA GLY A 70 -25.78 4.86 -18.52
C GLY A 70 -24.58 4.02 -18.06
N PHE A 71 -23.78 3.47 -18.98
CA PHE A 71 -22.57 2.74 -18.61
C PHE A 71 -21.61 3.65 -17.85
N LYS A 72 -21.20 3.19 -16.66
CA LYS A 72 -20.33 3.94 -15.77
C LYS A 72 -18.86 3.61 -16.02
N ILE A 73 -18.12 4.54 -16.60
CA ILE A 73 -16.68 4.42 -16.84
C ILE A 73 -15.91 4.92 -15.63
N MET A 74 -15.02 4.11 -15.08
CA MET A 74 -14.07 4.51 -14.05
C MET A 74 -12.83 5.10 -14.74
N MET A 75 -12.57 6.39 -14.51
CA MET A 75 -11.43 7.09 -15.09
C MET A 75 -10.38 7.40 -14.01
N MET A 76 -9.12 7.13 -14.34
CA MET A 76 -7.96 7.63 -13.60
C MET A 76 -7.15 8.58 -14.47
N GLY A 77 -6.65 9.64 -13.84
CA GLY A 77 -5.80 10.65 -14.43
C GLY A 77 -5.64 11.80 -13.44
N SER A 78 -4.57 12.57 -13.59
CA SER A 78 -4.26 13.71 -12.72
C SER A 78 -4.19 14.98 -13.56
N LEU A 79 -4.43 16.13 -12.93
CA LEU A 79 -4.18 17.43 -13.55
C LEU A 79 -2.67 17.65 -13.69
N GLU A 80 -2.26 18.41 -14.70
CA GLU A 80 -0.84 18.71 -14.92
C GLU A 80 -0.22 19.46 -13.72
N GLU A 81 -0.97 20.38 -13.12
CA GLU A 81 -0.55 21.11 -11.91
C GLU A 81 -0.33 20.16 -10.71
N ASP A 82 -1.24 19.20 -10.51
CA ASP A 82 -1.12 18.21 -9.43
C ASP A 82 0.10 17.28 -9.59
N ILE A 83 0.55 17.05 -10.84
CA ILE A 83 1.75 16.25 -11.14
C ILE A 83 3.00 17.11 -10.96
N ALA A 84 3.00 18.34 -11.48
CA ALA A 84 4.13 19.25 -11.39
C ALA A 84 4.46 19.58 -9.93
N ASP A 85 3.44 19.87 -9.12
CA ASP A 85 3.62 20.12 -7.69
C ASP A 85 4.15 18.87 -7.00
N ALA A 86 3.50 17.71 -7.16
CA ALA A 86 3.89 16.48 -6.46
C ALA A 86 5.18 15.80 -6.95
N SER A 87 5.64 16.07 -8.18
CA SER A 87 6.90 15.58 -8.76
C SER A 87 8.05 16.57 -8.65
N SER A 88 7.78 17.84 -8.32
CA SER A 88 8.85 18.75 -7.93
C SER A 88 9.44 18.27 -6.61
N VAL A 89 10.76 18.11 -6.56
CA VAL A 89 11.47 17.89 -5.29
C VAL A 89 11.39 19.24 -4.55
N PRO A 90 10.68 19.37 -3.41
CA PRO A 90 10.67 20.62 -2.68
C PRO A 90 12.10 21.07 -2.39
N GLU A 91 12.39 22.36 -2.59
CA GLU A 91 13.70 22.97 -2.29
C GLU A 91 14.09 22.82 -0.81
N ASP A 92 13.10 22.57 0.06
CA ASP A 92 13.27 22.31 1.50
C ASP A 92 13.52 20.83 1.87
N LEU A 93 13.56 19.90 0.90
CA LEU A 93 14.01 18.54 1.20
C LEU A 93 15.53 18.53 1.29
N PRO A 94 16.14 18.24 2.46
CA PRO A 94 17.57 17.95 2.49
C PRO A 94 17.84 16.82 1.50
N GLU A 95 18.92 16.92 0.72
CA GLU A 95 19.39 15.80 -0.11
C GLU A 95 19.41 14.56 0.76
N VAL A 96 18.47 13.64 0.55
CA VAL A 96 18.44 12.38 1.29
C VAL A 96 19.57 11.53 0.70
N VAL A 97 20.78 11.83 1.14
CA VAL A 97 21.91 10.95 1.01
C VAL A 97 21.79 9.96 2.16
N ASP A 98 21.85 8.67 1.81
CA ASP A 98 21.72 7.51 2.71
C ASP A 98 22.90 7.41 3.71
N ASP A 99 23.82 8.38 3.71
CA ASP A 99 25.09 8.37 4.45
C ASP A 99 24.95 8.36 5.98
N PHE A 100 23.73 8.57 6.49
CA PHE A 100 23.40 8.48 7.91
C PHE A 100 22.35 7.40 8.24
N ASP A 101 22.00 6.49 7.32
CA ASP A 101 21.19 5.34 7.72
C ASP A 101 22.00 4.37 8.59
N ILE A 102 21.31 3.79 9.55
CA ILE A 102 21.90 2.93 10.54
C ILE A 102 21.80 1.50 10.00
N PRO A 103 22.92 0.76 9.85
CA PRO A 103 22.90 -0.61 9.35
C PRO A 103 21.93 -1.50 10.13
N GLU A 104 21.20 -2.35 9.42
CA GLU A 104 20.26 -3.27 10.04
C GLU A 104 21.02 -4.31 10.89
N GLY A 105 20.77 -4.32 12.20
CA GLY A 105 21.49 -5.23 13.13
C GLY A 105 22.38 -4.51 14.12
N GLU A 106 22.67 -3.23 13.89
CA GLU A 106 23.43 -2.43 14.85
C GLU A 106 22.58 -2.07 16.07
N GLU A 107 23.07 -2.44 17.25
CA GLU A 107 22.49 -1.99 18.52
C GLU A 107 23.02 -0.60 18.84
N ILE A 108 22.12 0.38 18.85
CA ILE A 108 22.44 1.74 19.27
C ILE A 108 21.95 1.93 20.70
N ALA A 109 22.90 2.18 21.59
CA ALA A 109 22.58 2.69 22.91
C ALA A 109 22.01 4.10 22.76
N LEU A 110 20.70 4.23 22.97
CA LEU A 110 20.06 5.53 23.11
C LEU A 110 20.41 6.08 24.49
N GLU A 111 21.30 7.06 24.52
CA GLU A 111 21.59 7.84 25.72
C GLU A 111 20.35 8.66 26.13
N ASN A 112 20.28 9.06 27.40
CA ASN A 112 19.26 10.00 27.89
C ASN A 112 17.81 9.58 27.58
N ARG A 113 17.47 8.31 27.87
CA ARG A 113 16.12 7.75 27.64
C ARG A 113 15.01 8.63 28.23
N GLU A 114 15.21 9.21 29.41
CA GLU A 114 14.25 10.11 30.06
C GLU A 114 13.97 11.36 29.22
N VAL A 115 14.99 11.96 28.59
CA VAL A 115 14.84 13.11 27.69
C VAL A 115 14.03 12.72 26.46
N HIS A 116 14.25 11.53 25.90
CA HIS A 116 13.47 11.05 24.76
C HIS A 116 12.00 10.80 25.13
N LEU A 117 11.73 10.22 26.30
CA LEU A 117 10.37 10.04 26.81
C LEU A 117 9.66 11.39 27.02
N ALA A 118 10.33 12.38 27.61
CA ALA A 118 9.78 13.72 27.78
C ALA A 118 9.48 14.40 26.42
N LYS A 119 10.32 14.20 25.40
CA LYS A 119 10.04 14.68 24.03
C LYS A 119 8.78 14.02 23.46
N ILE A 120 8.59 12.72 23.67
CA ILE A 120 7.38 11.99 23.24
C ILE A 120 6.15 12.52 23.98
N GLU A 121 6.19 12.62 25.30
CA GLU A 121 5.08 13.13 26.12
C GLU A 121 4.67 14.54 25.69
N ARG A 122 5.65 15.41 25.40
CA ARG A 122 5.38 16.74 24.85
C ARG A 122 4.65 16.66 23.52
N ARG A 123 5.07 15.78 22.59
CA ARG A 123 4.38 15.57 21.30
C ARG A 123 2.98 15.00 21.50
N VAL A 124 2.79 14.07 22.43
CA VAL A 124 1.47 13.52 22.79
C VAL A 124 0.53 14.64 23.27
N LYS A 125 1.04 15.59 24.07
CA LYS A 125 0.25 16.71 24.59
C LYS A 125 -0.03 17.79 23.55
N GLU A 126 0.97 18.20 22.78
CA GLU A 126 0.92 19.43 21.98
C GLU A 126 0.56 19.21 20.51
N HIS A 127 0.99 18.08 19.91
CA HIS A 127 0.77 17.86 18.48
C HIS A 127 -0.71 17.53 18.23
N GLN A 128 -1.39 18.23 17.33
CA GLN A 128 -2.78 17.96 17.00
C GLN A 128 -2.87 17.02 15.80
N ILE A 129 -3.60 15.92 15.95
CA ILE A 129 -3.83 14.96 14.87
C ILE A 129 -5.22 15.20 14.28
N ASN A 130 -5.27 15.51 12.99
CA ASN A 130 -6.51 15.54 12.24
C ASN A 130 -6.95 14.12 11.88
N ILE A 131 -7.99 13.62 12.56
CA ILE A 131 -8.52 12.27 12.32
C ILE A 131 -9.40 12.32 11.07
N LEU A 132 -8.94 11.67 10.01
CA LEU A 132 -9.69 11.51 8.75
C LEU A 132 -10.76 10.44 8.89
N ASN A 133 -10.42 9.33 9.56
CA ASN A 133 -11.32 8.21 9.84
C ASN A 133 -11.01 7.64 11.24
N PRO A 134 -12.04 7.34 12.06
CA PRO A 134 -11.81 6.89 13.43
C PRO A 134 -11.09 5.53 13.47
N PRO A 135 -10.28 5.27 14.51
CA PRO A 135 -9.83 3.92 14.86
C PRO A 135 -10.99 2.93 14.93
N ARG A 136 -10.77 1.69 14.50
CA ARG A 136 -11.78 0.64 14.51
C ARG A 136 -11.47 -0.36 15.62
N GLU A 137 -12.50 -0.76 16.34
CA GLU A 137 -12.36 -1.71 17.44
C GLU A 137 -11.74 -3.04 16.99
N GLY A 138 -10.78 -3.53 17.79
CA GLY A 138 -10.08 -4.80 17.55
C GLY A 138 -9.09 -4.80 16.38
N LYS A 139 -8.91 -3.68 15.67
CA LYS A 139 -7.91 -3.58 14.59
C LYS A 139 -6.52 -3.30 15.13
N LYS A 140 -5.52 -3.85 14.43
CA LYS A 140 -4.10 -3.57 14.68
C LYS A 140 -3.71 -2.25 14.01
N LEU A 141 -2.50 -1.75 14.25
CA LEU A 141 -2.01 -0.52 13.63
C LEU A 141 -0.91 -0.83 12.60
N LEU A 142 -1.07 -0.32 11.39
CA LEU A 142 -0.05 -0.27 10.35
C LEU A 142 0.33 1.18 10.08
N VAL A 143 1.60 1.51 10.35
CA VAL A 143 2.18 2.81 10.01
C VAL A 143 3.02 2.67 8.75
N LEU A 144 2.83 3.54 7.76
CA LEU A 144 3.55 3.50 6.49
C LEU A 144 4.27 4.81 6.23
N ASP A 145 5.55 4.72 5.93
CA ASP A 145 6.25 5.78 5.21
C ASP A 145 5.75 5.90 3.76
N ILE A 146 6.14 6.97 3.06
CA ILE A 146 5.71 7.25 1.68
C ILE A 146 6.85 7.04 0.69
N ASP A 147 7.95 7.77 0.87
CA ASP A 147 9.01 7.93 -0.13
C ASP A 147 9.82 6.63 -0.22
N TYR A 148 9.95 6.04 -1.41
CA TYR A 148 10.52 4.70 -1.63
C TYR A 148 9.81 3.53 -0.90
N THR A 149 8.87 3.81 0.00
CA THR A 149 7.99 2.80 0.60
C THR A 149 6.80 2.49 -0.31
N LEU A 150 6.00 3.51 -0.66
CA LEU A 150 4.76 3.38 -1.46
C LEU A 150 4.89 3.85 -2.91
N PHE A 151 5.89 4.68 -3.21
CA PHE A 151 6.14 5.16 -4.57
C PHE A 151 7.60 5.65 -4.74
N ASP A 152 8.01 5.82 -5.99
CA ASP A 152 9.29 6.42 -6.35
C ASP A 152 9.14 7.94 -6.43
N HIS A 153 9.71 8.66 -5.47
CA HIS A 153 9.60 10.12 -5.39
C HIS A 153 10.66 10.88 -6.20
N ARG A 154 11.63 10.17 -6.81
CA ARG A 154 12.76 10.81 -7.53
C ARG A 154 12.72 10.65 -9.03
N SER A 155 12.09 9.59 -9.54
CA SER A 155 11.98 9.45 -10.99
C SER A 155 11.07 10.53 -11.56
N PRO A 156 11.42 11.14 -12.70
CA PRO A 156 10.46 11.92 -13.46
C PRO A 156 9.36 10.97 -13.97
N ALA A 157 8.13 11.46 -13.99
CA ALA A 157 7.02 10.73 -14.56
C ALA A 157 5.95 11.66 -15.11
N GLU A 158 5.18 11.07 -15.99
CA GLU A 158 4.08 11.69 -16.68
C GLU A 158 2.76 11.50 -15.91
N SER A 159 2.71 10.54 -14.98
CA SER A 159 1.58 10.33 -14.09
C SER A 159 2.01 9.68 -12.77
N GLY A 160 1.27 9.92 -11.69
CA GLY A 160 1.52 9.29 -10.39
C GLY A 160 1.51 7.75 -10.43
N VAL A 161 0.77 7.16 -11.37
CA VAL A 161 0.66 5.70 -11.55
C VAL A 161 1.99 5.07 -12.00
N GLU A 162 2.82 5.80 -12.73
CA GLU A 162 4.15 5.34 -13.16
C GLU A 162 5.11 5.25 -11.98
N LEU A 163 4.99 6.19 -11.03
CA LEU A 163 5.79 6.24 -9.81
C LEU A 163 5.25 5.34 -8.69
N MET A 164 3.95 5.04 -8.72
CA MET A 164 3.30 4.19 -7.72
C MET A 164 3.94 2.81 -7.66
N ARG A 165 4.32 2.37 -6.46
CA ARG A 165 4.85 1.04 -6.24
C ARG A 165 3.80 0.00 -6.65
N PRO A 166 4.19 -1.06 -7.40
CA PRO A 166 3.27 -2.10 -7.81
C PRO A 166 2.47 -2.68 -6.65
N TYR A 167 1.18 -2.94 -6.90
CA TYR A 167 0.24 -3.52 -5.94
C TYR A 167 -0.11 -2.63 -4.75
N LEU A 168 0.10 -1.30 -4.82
CA LEU A 168 -0.20 -0.39 -3.71
C LEU A 168 -1.64 -0.52 -3.20
N HIS A 169 -2.64 -0.40 -4.07
CA HIS A 169 -4.04 -0.43 -3.66
C HIS A 169 -4.47 -1.82 -3.17
N GLU A 170 -3.98 -2.89 -3.80
CA GLU A 170 -4.22 -4.27 -3.39
C GLU A 170 -3.63 -4.55 -2.01
N PHE A 171 -2.42 -4.03 -1.74
CA PHE A 171 -1.77 -4.09 -0.44
C PHE A 171 -2.58 -3.37 0.63
N LEU A 172 -2.94 -2.10 0.39
CA LEU A 172 -3.71 -1.30 1.35
C LEU A 172 -5.10 -1.89 1.61
N THR A 173 -5.78 -2.37 0.58
CA THR A 173 -7.06 -3.09 0.70
C THR A 173 -6.91 -4.36 1.53
N SER A 174 -5.85 -5.14 1.32
CA SER A 174 -5.59 -6.34 2.11
C SER A 174 -5.24 -6.00 3.57
N ALA A 175 -4.42 -4.97 3.80
CA ALA A 175 -4.01 -4.54 5.13
C ALA A 175 -5.20 -4.00 5.93
N TYR A 176 -6.06 -3.19 5.30
CA TYR A 176 -7.18 -2.53 5.94
C TYR A 176 -8.19 -3.50 6.59
N ARG A 177 -8.22 -4.77 6.16
CA ARG A 177 -9.05 -5.81 6.78
C ARG A 177 -8.71 -6.04 8.25
N ASP A 178 -7.43 -6.00 8.58
CA ASP A 178 -6.89 -6.36 9.90
C ASP A 178 -6.25 -5.17 10.62
N TYR A 179 -5.88 -4.11 9.88
CA TYR A 179 -5.13 -2.97 10.37
C TYR A 179 -5.83 -1.65 10.07
N ASP A 180 -5.87 -0.76 11.05
CA ASP A 180 -5.98 0.68 10.81
C ASP A 180 -4.66 1.19 10.23
N ILE A 181 -4.77 2.12 9.28
CA ILE A 181 -3.64 2.56 8.47
C ILE A 181 -3.36 4.02 8.79
N VAL A 182 -2.10 4.33 9.12
CA VAL A 182 -1.58 5.67 9.33
C VAL A 182 -0.44 5.90 8.35
N ILE A 183 -0.40 7.09 7.74
CA ILE A 183 0.73 7.52 6.91
C ILE A 183 1.61 8.43 7.76
N TRP A 184 2.91 8.16 7.82
CA TRP A 184 3.86 9.00 8.53
C TRP A 184 5.07 9.30 7.65
N SER A 185 5.17 10.53 7.15
CA SER A 185 6.30 10.99 6.33
C SER A 185 7.18 11.99 7.09
N ALA A 186 8.45 12.07 6.69
CA ALA A 186 9.39 13.10 7.15
C ALA A 186 9.27 14.42 6.35
N THR A 187 8.23 14.58 5.52
CA THR A 187 7.90 15.86 4.85
C THR A 187 6.84 16.64 5.62
N SER A 188 6.46 17.84 5.14
CA SER A 188 5.33 18.59 5.69
C SER A 188 3.98 17.97 5.32
N MET A 189 2.92 18.31 6.07
CA MET A 189 1.55 17.84 5.81
C MET A 189 1.07 18.11 4.37
N LYS A 190 1.38 19.29 3.82
CA LYS A 190 1.03 19.66 2.43
C LYS A 190 1.50 18.58 1.43
N TRP A 191 2.76 18.19 1.53
CA TRP A 191 3.36 17.17 0.65
C TRP A 191 2.74 15.78 0.85
N ILE A 192 2.35 15.44 2.08
CA ILE A 192 1.65 14.18 2.34
C ILE A 192 0.30 14.17 1.63
N GLU A 193 -0.47 15.24 1.76
CA GLU A 193 -1.80 15.35 1.15
C GLU A 193 -1.73 15.30 -0.38
N GLU A 194 -0.77 16.02 -0.97
CA GLU A 194 -0.50 16.00 -2.43
C GLU A 194 -0.10 14.61 -2.91
N LYS A 195 0.87 13.94 -2.25
CA LYS A 195 1.28 12.57 -2.60
C LYS A 195 0.14 11.56 -2.44
N MET A 196 -0.64 11.64 -1.36
CA MET A 196 -1.78 10.74 -1.13
C MET A 196 -2.91 10.97 -2.13
N LYS A 197 -3.10 12.21 -2.61
CA LYS A 197 -4.02 12.52 -3.71
C LYS A 197 -3.49 11.99 -5.05
N LEU A 198 -2.23 12.26 -5.37
CA LEU A 198 -1.58 11.81 -6.61
C LEU A 198 -1.64 10.29 -6.78
N LEU A 199 -1.37 9.55 -5.69
CA LEU A 199 -1.38 8.09 -5.68
C LEU A 199 -2.78 7.49 -5.55
N GLY A 200 -3.85 8.30 -5.52
CA GLY A 200 -5.23 7.83 -5.35
C GLY A 200 -5.53 7.20 -3.98
N VAL A 201 -4.65 7.39 -2.99
CA VAL A 201 -4.78 6.81 -1.65
C VAL A 201 -5.79 7.57 -0.80
N SER A 202 -5.86 8.90 -0.93
CA SER A 202 -6.67 9.77 -0.06
C SER A 202 -8.19 9.53 -0.15
N LYS A 203 -8.69 9.02 -1.28
CA LYS A 203 -10.13 8.82 -1.55
C LYS A 203 -10.46 7.43 -2.12
N HIS A 204 -9.65 6.42 -1.82
CA HIS A 204 -9.93 5.06 -2.29
C HIS A 204 -11.21 4.50 -1.64
N VAL A 205 -11.95 3.67 -2.38
CA VAL A 205 -13.24 3.13 -1.91
C VAL A 205 -13.10 1.90 -1.02
N ASP A 206 -12.06 1.09 -1.24
CA ASP A 206 -11.88 -0.22 -0.59
C ASP A 206 -11.13 -0.17 0.76
N TYR A 207 -10.59 0.99 1.13
CA TYR A 207 -9.91 1.19 2.40
C TYR A 207 -9.95 2.65 2.83
N LYS A 208 -9.62 2.90 4.10
CA LYS A 208 -9.56 4.25 4.66
C LYS A 208 -8.28 4.44 5.45
N ILE A 209 -7.72 5.65 5.40
CA ILE A 209 -6.58 6.06 6.22
C ILE A 209 -7.12 6.75 7.46
N CYS A 210 -6.62 6.40 8.65
CA CYS A 210 -7.07 7.00 9.91
C CYS A 210 -6.63 8.45 10.02
N PHE A 211 -5.35 8.72 9.84
CA PHE A 211 -4.77 10.06 9.87
C PHE A 211 -3.36 10.06 9.27
N TYR A 212 -2.82 11.26 9.08
CA TYR A 212 -1.46 11.51 8.62
C TYR A 212 -0.62 12.08 9.77
N LEU A 213 0.68 11.79 9.75
CA LEU A 213 1.69 12.42 10.58
C LEU A 213 2.83 12.92 9.70
N ASP A 214 3.27 14.13 9.98
CA ASP A 214 4.33 14.81 9.23
C ASP A 214 5.62 14.92 10.06
N CYS A 215 6.60 15.65 9.55
CA CYS A 215 7.88 15.88 10.21
C CYS A 215 7.74 16.57 11.59
N SER A 216 6.65 17.30 11.84
CA SER A 216 6.44 17.99 13.12
C SER A 216 6.11 17.02 14.27
N ALA A 217 5.58 15.84 13.96
CA ALA A 217 5.34 14.75 14.91
C ALA A 217 6.62 14.00 15.30
N MET A 218 7.69 14.15 14.53
CA MET A 218 8.98 13.50 14.78
C MET A 218 9.72 14.15 15.96
N ILE A 219 10.73 13.44 16.48
CA ILE A 219 11.64 13.94 17.51
C ILE A 219 13.09 13.75 17.07
N THR A 220 13.98 14.53 17.66
CA THR A 220 15.43 14.31 17.55
C THR A 220 15.94 13.46 18.70
N VAL A 221 16.86 12.54 18.42
CA VAL A 221 17.56 11.70 19.40
C VAL A 221 19.06 11.80 19.18
N HIS A 222 19.83 11.70 20.25
CA HIS A 222 21.28 11.63 20.16
C HIS A 222 21.70 10.15 20.02
N ALA A 223 22.36 9.83 18.91
CA ALA A 223 22.96 8.53 18.65
C ALA A 223 24.49 8.72 18.65
N PRO A 224 25.24 8.12 19.62
CA PRO A 224 26.66 8.45 19.82
C PRO A 224 27.55 8.36 18.57
N LYS A 225 27.27 7.40 17.67
CA LYS A 225 28.03 7.20 16.42
C LYS A 225 27.56 8.07 15.24
N TYR A 226 26.31 8.55 15.29
CA TYR A 226 25.64 9.19 14.16
C TYR A 226 25.23 10.64 14.45
N GLY A 227 25.53 11.14 15.65
CA GLY A 227 25.13 12.46 16.12
C GLY A 227 23.63 12.56 16.36
N VAL A 228 23.07 13.74 16.09
CA VAL A 228 21.63 14.00 16.27
C VAL A 228 20.87 13.52 15.05
N VAL A 229 19.97 12.57 15.24
CA VAL A 229 19.12 12.01 14.16
C VAL A 229 17.64 12.24 14.47
N GLN A 230 16.84 12.39 13.42
CA GLN A 230 15.39 12.53 13.54
C GLN A 230 14.71 11.16 13.37
N VAL A 231 13.71 10.87 14.21
CA VAL A 231 13.02 9.58 14.25
C VAL A 231 11.50 9.77 14.32
N LYS A 232 10.74 8.72 13.97
CA LYS A 232 9.28 8.63 14.02
C LYS A 232 8.85 7.78 15.25
N PRO A 233 8.73 8.40 16.44
CA PRO A 233 8.46 7.65 17.67
C PRO A 233 7.02 7.17 17.72
N LEU A 234 6.78 5.87 17.54
CA LEU A 234 5.43 5.27 17.64
C LEU A 234 4.74 5.54 18.99
N GLY A 235 5.52 5.84 20.04
CA GLY A 235 5.01 6.30 21.33
C GLY A 235 4.12 7.54 21.26
N VAL A 236 4.25 8.39 20.23
CA VAL A 236 3.33 9.52 20.01
C VAL A 236 1.93 9.02 19.66
N ILE A 237 1.83 7.99 18.82
CA ILE A 237 0.54 7.39 18.47
C ILE A 237 -0.03 6.63 19.67
N TRP A 238 0.78 5.82 20.34
CA TRP A 238 0.34 5.04 21.50
C TRP A 238 -0.11 5.93 22.67
N GLY A 239 0.53 7.07 22.89
CA GLY A 239 0.11 8.02 23.92
C GLY A 239 -1.16 8.78 23.57
N LYS A 240 -1.47 8.97 22.28
CA LYS A 240 -2.68 9.67 21.82
C LYS A 240 -3.91 8.77 21.67
N PHE A 241 -3.70 7.49 21.40
CA PHE A 241 -4.76 6.49 21.22
C PHE A 241 -4.47 5.22 22.04
N PRO A 242 -4.22 5.34 23.36
CA PRO A 242 -3.79 4.22 24.20
C PRO A 242 -4.82 3.09 24.30
N GLU A 243 -6.10 3.40 24.08
CA GLU A 243 -7.20 2.43 24.08
C GLU A 243 -7.20 1.54 22.83
N TYR A 244 -6.63 2.00 21.71
CA TYR A 244 -6.57 1.25 20.45
C TYR A 244 -5.20 0.65 20.18
N TYR A 245 -4.13 1.41 20.41
CA TYR A 245 -2.80 1.09 19.86
C TYR A 245 -1.73 1.04 20.93
N LYS A 246 -0.87 0.02 20.82
CA LYS A 246 0.23 -0.29 21.73
C LYS A 246 1.34 -1.04 20.98
N PRO A 247 2.52 -1.25 21.59
CA PRO A 247 3.60 -1.97 20.92
C PRO A 247 3.17 -3.36 20.39
N SER A 248 2.36 -4.10 21.14
CA SER A 248 1.98 -5.47 20.77
C SER A 248 1.06 -5.58 19.56
N ASN A 249 0.41 -4.50 19.12
CA ASN A 249 -0.47 -4.54 17.94
C ASN A 249 -0.07 -3.55 16.84
N THR A 250 1.14 -3.00 16.89
CA THR A 250 1.62 -2.01 15.91
C THR A 250 2.77 -2.54 15.07
N ILE A 251 2.76 -2.25 13.77
CA ILE A 251 3.90 -2.47 12.87
C ILE A 251 4.07 -1.26 11.95
N MET A 252 5.32 -0.90 11.66
CA MET A 252 5.69 0.25 10.84
C MET A 252 6.56 -0.21 9.68
N PHE A 253 6.23 0.20 8.45
CA PHE A 253 7.07 -0.01 7.26
C PHE A 253 7.70 1.30 6.85
N ASP A 254 9.02 1.27 6.70
CA ASP A 254 9.85 2.41 6.33
C ASP A 254 11.11 1.86 5.68
N ASP A 255 11.59 2.46 4.60
CA ASP A 255 12.80 1.99 3.92
C ASP A 255 14.06 2.41 4.67
N ILE A 256 13.94 3.35 5.62
CA ILE A 256 15.02 3.88 6.42
C ILE A 256 14.96 3.30 7.84
N ASN A 257 16.03 2.62 8.26
CA ASN A 257 16.07 1.94 9.56
C ASN A 257 16.05 2.93 10.73
N ARG A 258 16.75 4.07 10.60
CA ARG A 258 16.81 5.08 11.68
C ARG A 258 15.44 5.60 12.11
N ASN A 259 14.46 5.62 11.21
CA ASN A 259 13.14 6.22 11.48
C ASN A 259 12.42 5.52 12.65
N PHE A 260 12.66 4.24 12.86
CA PHE A 260 12.06 3.47 13.96
C PHE A 260 13.07 3.08 15.05
N LEU A 261 14.15 3.84 15.21
CA LEU A 261 15.21 3.57 16.21
C LEU A 261 14.70 3.51 17.65
N MET A 262 13.66 4.29 17.97
CA MET A 262 13.01 4.30 19.29
C MET A 262 12.03 3.13 19.50
N ASN A 263 11.69 2.39 18.44
CA ASN A 263 10.73 1.28 18.45
C ASN A 263 11.18 0.16 17.48
N PRO A 264 12.38 -0.40 17.67
CA PRO A 264 13.02 -1.30 16.70
C PRO A 264 12.30 -2.64 16.55
N LYS A 265 11.54 -3.08 17.56
CA LYS A 265 10.71 -4.29 17.49
C LYS A 265 9.44 -4.13 16.65
N ASN A 266 9.05 -2.89 16.34
CA ASN A 266 7.85 -2.57 15.59
C ASN A 266 8.14 -2.15 14.15
N GLY A 267 9.40 -1.89 13.80
CA GLY A 267 9.80 -1.51 12.46
C GLY A 267 10.12 -2.72 11.57
N LEU A 268 9.74 -2.64 10.31
CA LEU A 268 10.18 -3.51 9.23
C LEU A 268 10.83 -2.64 8.16
N LYS A 269 12.12 -2.83 7.93
CA LYS A 269 12.85 -2.16 6.84
C LYS A 269 12.37 -2.74 5.51
N ILE A 270 11.52 -2.01 4.79
CA ILE A 270 11.06 -2.41 3.46
C ILE A 270 12.17 -2.14 2.44
N ARG A 271 12.27 -2.96 1.39
CA ARG A 271 13.20 -2.65 0.29
C ARG A 271 12.75 -1.35 -0.40
N PRO A 272 13.64 -0.38 -0.64
CA PRO A 272 13.26 0.87 -1.28
C PRO A 272 12.83 0.63 -2.73
N PHE A 273 11.75 1.27 -3.16
CA PHE A 273 11.25 1.24 -4.53
C PHE A 273 11.79 2.44 -5.32
N GLN A 274 12.87 2.22 -6.04
CA GLN A 274 13.57 3.25 -6.81
C GLN A 274 13.53 2.94 -8.31
N LYS A 275 13.72 3.96 -9.15
CA LYS A 275 13.79 3.84 -10.61
C LYS A 275 12.59 3.09 -11.16
N ALA A 276 11.39 3.59 -10.89
CA ALA A 276 10.13 2.91 -11.22
C ALA A 276 10.05 2.48 -12.70
N HIS A 277 10.52 3.32 -13.62
CA HIS A 277 10.60 3.02 -15.05
C HIS A 277 11.37 1.71 -15.37
N ILE A 278 12.35 1.32 -14.55
CA ILE A 278 13.10 0.06 -14.69
C ILE A 278 12.50 -1.06 -13.83
N ASN A 279 12.14 -0.77 -12.58
CA ASN A 279 11.90 -1.80 -11.58
C ASN A 279 10.42 -2.20 -11.38
N ARG A 280 9.48 -1.38 -11.86
CA ARG A 280 8.03 -1.56 -11.60
C ARG A 280 7.49 -2.92 -12.04
N HIS A 281 7.99 -3.52 -13.11
CA HIS A 281 7.50 -4.84 -13.57
C HIS A 281 8.08 -6.02 -12.76
N LYS A 282 9.09 -5.79 -11.91
CA LYS A 282 9.76 -6.81 -11.11
C LYS A 282 9.42 -6.71 -9.62
N ASP A 283 9.05 -5.52 -9.13
CA ASP A 283 8.72 -5.33 -7.72
C ASP A 283 7.40 -6.04 -7.36
N VAL A 284 7.51 -6.94 -6.39
CA VAL A 284 6.41 -7.72 -5.81
C VAL A 284 6.44 -7.63 -4.28
N GLU A 285 7.05 -6.58 -3.74
CA GLU A 285 7.31 -6.49 -2.30
C GLU A 285 6.01 -6.29 -1.53
N LEU A 286 5.16 -5.36 -1.98
CA LEU A 286 3.88 -5.06 -1.33
C LEU A 286 2.93 -6.27 -1.31
N ILE A 287 2.90 -7.09 -2.37
CA ILE A 287 2.05 -8.30 -2.38
C ILE A 287 2.57 -9.37 -1.39
N LYS A 288 3.89 -9.49 -1.21
CA LYS A 288 4.47 -10.38 -0.19
C LYS A 288 4.20 -9.84 1.21
N LEU A 289 4.31 -8.53 1.42
CA LEU A 289 4.04 -7.89 2.70
C LEU A 289 2.55 -7.94 3.08
N ALA A 290 1.63 -7.79 2.12
CA ALA A 290 0.19 -8.02 2.33
C ALA A 290 -0.07 -9.42 2.91
N LYS A 291 0.62 -10.43 2.35
CA LYS A 291 0.56 -11.80 2.86
C LYS A 291 1.17 -11.93 4.25
N TYR A 292 2.27 -11.24 4.53
CA TYR A 292 2.92 -11.24 5.84
C TYR A 292 2.01 -10.63 6.91
N LEU A 293 1.48 -9.42 6.68
CA LEU A 293 0.55 -8.74 7.57
C LEU A 293 -0.67 -9.61 7.92
N ARG A 294 -1.32 -10.20 6.91
CA ARG A 294 -2.48 -11.09 7.11
C ARG A 294 -2.17 -12.34 7.95
N LEU A 295 -0.91 -12.79 7.97
CA LEU A 295 -0.52 -13.96 8.75
C LEU A 295 -0.23 -13.59 10.19
N ILE A 296 0.50 -12.50 10.41
CA ILE A 296 0.85 -12.04 11.77
C ILE A 296 -0.33 -11.36 12.47
N SER A 297 -1.33 -10.86 11.72
CA SER A 297 -2.55 -10.27 12.29
C SER A 297 -3.33 -11.22 13.21
N LYS A 298 -3.12 -12.53 13.05
CA LYS A 298 -3.73 -13.58 13.87
C LYS A 298 -3.05 -13.81 15.21
N GLN A 299 -1.97 -13.10 15.52
CA GLN A 299 -1.27 -13.22 16.79
C GLN A 299 -1.59 -12.03 17.68
N ASP A 300 -1.57 -12.26 19.00
CA ASP A 300 -1.92 -11.21 19.96
C ASP A 300 -0.83 -10.15 20.05
N ASP A 301 0.45 -10.58 19.98
CA ASP A 301 1.61 -9.71 20.11
C ASP A 301 2.55 -9.80 18.90
N LEU A 302 2.60 -8.72 18.14
CA LEU A 302 3.45 -8.55 16.96
C LEU A 302 4.93 -8.37 17.32
N THR A 303 5.26 -7.94 18.54
CA THR A 303 6.66 -7.74 18.97
C THR A 303 7.43 -9.05 19.17
N ASN A 304 6.72 -10.18 19.18
CA ASN A 304 7.30 -11.52 19.17
C ASN A 304 7.91 -11.91 17.81
N PHE A 305 7.68 -11.11 16.76
CA PHE A 305 8.22 -11.35 15.44
C PHE A 305 9.53 -10.62 15.22
N ASN A 306 10.51 -11.31 14.64
CA ASN A 306 11.68 -10.66 14.08
C ASN A 306 11.38 -10.19 12.65
N HIS A 307 10.96 -8.94 12.51
CA HIS A 307 10.57 -8.34 11.24
C HIS A 307 11.71 -8.25 10.22
N LYS A 308 12.98 -8.22 10.64
CA LYS A 308 14.16 -8.28 9.75
C LYS A 308 14.21 -9.54 8.89
N HIS A 309 13.52 -10.59 9.32
CA HIS A 309 13.49 -11.90 8.67
C HIS A 309 12.07 -12.33 8.29
N TRP A 310 11.20 -11.37 8.00
CA TRP A 310 9.81 -11.61 7.62
C TRP A 310 9.69 -12.56 6.40
N GLU A 311 10.61 -12.49 5.43
CA GLU A 311 10.65 -13.41 4.28
C GLU A 311 10.89 -14.86 4.71
N LYS A 312 11.79 -15.10 5.69
CA LYS A 312 12.06 -16.43 6.25
C LYS A 312 10.81 -17.01 6.91
N TYR A 313 10.02 -16.17 7.58
CA TYR A 313 8.74 -16.59 8.16
C TYR A 313 7.77 -17.10 7.08
N LEU A 314 7.64 -16.38 5.97
CA LEU A 314 6.82 -16.81 4.83
C LEU A 314 7.31 -18.13 4.21
N SER A 315 8.63 -18.29 4.05
CA SER A 315 9.24 -19.52 3.51
C SER A 315 8.99 -20.73 4.41
N LYS A 316 9.23 -20.61 5.72
CA LYS A 316 8.95 -21.69 6.70
C LYS A 316 7.49 -22.14 6.66
N LEU A 317 6.54 -21.20 6.50
CA LEU A 317 5.12 -21.55 6.39
C LEU A 317 4.79 -22.29 5.10
N LYS A 318 5.41 -21.90 3.97
CA LYS A 318 5.25 -22.62 2.69
C LYS A 318 5.78 -24.06 2.81
N GLU A 319 6.94 -24.24 3.42
CA GLU A 319 7.54 -25.56 3.66
C GLU A 319 6.66 -26.44 4.55
N LYS A 320 6.16 -25.90 5.68
CA LYS A 320 5.23 -26.62 6.56
C LYS A 320 3.97 -27.07 5.81
N LYS A 321 3.38 -26.20 4.98
CA LYS A 321 2.23 -26.57 4.13
C LYS A 321 2.57 -27.65 3.12
N ARG A 322 3.74 -27.59 2.48
CA ARG A 322 4.20 -28.62 1.53
C ARG A 322 4.38 -29.97 2.22
N LYS A 323 5.03 -30.00 3.39
CA LYS A 323 5.19 -31.22 4.20
C LYS A 323 3.84 -31.80 4.62
N LYS A 324 2.89 -30.97 5.07
CA LYS A 324 1.54 -31.42 5.44
C LYS A 324 0.79 -32.04 4.26
N LYS A 325 0.91 -31.46 3.05
CA LYS A 325 0.29 -32.00 1.83
C LYS A 325 0.92 -33.32 1.39
N LEU A 326 2.24 -33.47 1.54
CA LEU A 326 2.93 -34.73 1.25
C LEU A 326 2.50 -35.84 2.22
N LEU A 327 2.37 -35.52 3.51
CA LEU A 327 1.91 -36.46 4.54
C LEU A 327 0.45 -36.88 4.36
N SER A 328 -0.44 -35.98 3.94
CA SER A 328 -1.84 -36.33 3.65
C SER A 328 -1.98 -37.19 2.41
N ASN A 329 -1.14 -36.97 1.39
CA ASN A 329 -1.19 -37.76 0.17
C ASN A 329 -0.59 -39.17 0.37
N SER A 330 0.33 -39.36 1.33
CA SER A 330 0.88 -40.68 1.66
C SER A 330 -0.02 -41.53 2.55
N SER A 331 -1.03 -40.94 3.20
CA SER A 331 -1.98 -41.68 4.05
C SER A 331 -3.20 -42.21 3.29
N ASP A 332 -3.43 -41.78 2.05
CA ASP A 332 -4.56 -42.24 1.21
C ASP A 332 -4.20 -43.47 0.35
N ASP A 333 -2.94 -43.94 0.35
CA ASP A 333 -2.45 -45.09 -0.44
C ASP A 333 -2.36 -46.42 0.37
N HIS A 334 -2.96 -46.48 1.57
CA HIS A 334 -3.01 -47.71 2.37
C HIS A 334 -4.43 -48.00 2.87
N ASP A 335 -5.27 -48.47 1.95
CA ASP A 335 -6.47 -49.25 2.28
C ASP A 335 -6.19 -50.74 1.98
N PRO A 336 -5.83 -51.57 2.99
CA PRO A 336 -5.70 -53.01 2.82
C PRO A 336 -7.09 -53.66 3.01
N SER A 337 -8.06 -53.33 2.15
CA SER A 337 -9.37 -53.99 2.13
C SER A 337 -9.77 -54.42 0.72
N ASN A 338 -8.88 -55.15 0.03
CA ASN A 338 -9.28 -55.98 -1.10
C ASN A 338 -8.25 -57.10 -1.36
N ASN A 339 -8.29 -58.15 -0.54
CA ASN A 339 -7.81 -59.48 -0.93
C ASN A 339 -8.27 -60.55 0.07
N GLU A 340 -9.58 -60.79 0.17
CA GLU A 340 -10.11 -62.07 0.61
C GLU A 340 -11.27 -62.48 -0.30
N ALA A 341 -10.92 -63.17 -1.39
CA ALA A 341 -11.86 -64.01 -2.13
C ALA A 341 -11.06 -65.14 -2.80
N GLY A 342 -11.10 -66.33 -2.20
CA GLY A 342 -10.44 -67.49 -2.81
C GLY A 342 -10.25 -68.71 -1.92
N ALA A 343 -11.24 -69.09 -1.11
CA ALA A 343 -11.28 -70.44 -0.53
C ALA A 343 -12.73 -70.89 -0.35
N SER A 344 -13.27 -71.61 -1.33
CA SER A 344 -14.40 -72.51 -1.10
C SER A 344 -14.10 -73.86 -1.73
N ALA A 345 -14.13 -74.86 -0.86
CA ALA A 345 -13.95 -76.27 -1.12
C ALA A 345 -14.89 -76.83 -2.18
N GLY A 346 -14.41 -77.84 -2.90
CA GLY A 346 -15.24 -78.77 -3.66
C GLY A 346 -14.57 -80.13 -3.61
N ASP A 347 -15.10 -81.02 -2.78
CA ASP A 347 -14.79 -82.44 -2.80
C ASP A 347 -16.10 -83.25 -2.69
N ALA A 348 -16.17 -84.29 -3.53
CA ALA A 348 -17.07 -85.45 -3.55
C ALA A 348 -18.60 -85.24 -3.65
N SER A 349 -19.16 -85.58 -4.83
CA SER A 349 -19.97 -86.80 -5.08
C SER A 349 -20.30 -86.94 -6.56
#